data_AF-A0A1M7MSN0-F1
#
_entry.id   AF-A0A1M7MSN0-F1
#
_cell.length_a   1.000
_cell.length_b   1.000
_cell.length_c   1.000
_cell.angle_alpha   90.00
_cell.angle_beta   90.00
_cell.angle_gamma   90.00
#
_symmetry.space_group_name_H-M   'P 1'
#
loop_
_entity.id
_entity.type
_entity.pdbx_description
1 polymer ?
#
loop_
_entity_poly.entity_id
_entity_poly.type
_entity_poly.pdbx_seq_one_letter_code
_entity_poly.pdbx_strand_id
1 'polypeptide(L)'
;MRLSFLALSCSKDLQFGNPETESTISFLYELSIIMSESVSDKDGLPSVLIKTWHSNTQELRDKIDALIVKYSSINIKIMQLRGYFQQLAEGEYFAFCRTSDLTEELSKEYSLKLLALRDGQSLEVVKEQHEQSLGNLLQRYQAKGKATHFNQRIGEPDKSKRICRFCKRSMPDVSFKNVAHAIAEALGNKTLILNEECDTCNAEFGSDTGIEKNLITFLKPFITVFGLTGKRGVPKLRGDGFDLEYSNPSKRERLIEEELNQVEQNAESSSDQEEEFFDGKFAGTYKGELVWQDLYRTLVKYVLSIMDHSELKGLDKTIQWINREFTATSLPKIAILQNLTFFSKQPRILYYHRKDDNANLPYIVAEFHQTMFTFVFIIPFAEQDELDFTLSEDYSRFWNYFKHFSVVKGWRFQNPSDNTPSEHKVNLSFKQRVKEESDGKDQA
;
A
#
# COMPACT_ATOMS: atom_id res chain seq x y z
N MET A 1 -24.76 6.62 -12.23
CA MET A 1 -24.68 5.22 -11.74
C MET A 1 -23.23 4.83 -11.45
N ARG A 2 -22.95 4.10 -10.36
CA ARG A 2 -21.61 3.60 -9.99
C ARG A 2 -21.52 2.09 -10.28
N LEU A 3 -20.42 1.68 -10.90
CA LEU A 3 -20.01 0.29 -11.04
C LEU A 3 -18.76 0.07 -10.21
N SER A 4 -18.73 -1.00 -9.42
CA SER A 4 -17.59 -1.36 -8.58
C SER A 4 -17.08 -2.74 -8.94
N PHE A 5 -15.77 -2.83 -9.18
CA PHE A 5 -15.02 -4.07 -9.39
C PHE A 5 -14.02 -4.20 -8.25
N LEU A 6 -14.12 -5.27 -7.47
CA LEU A 6 -13.35 -5.41 -6.23
C LEU A 6 -12.59 -6.74 -6.27
N ALA A 7 -11.27 -6.70 -6.33
CA ALA A 7 -10.39 -7.85 -6.14
C ALA A 7 -9.49 -7.62 -4.92
N LEU A 8 -8.78 -8.67 -4.49
CA LEU A 8 -7.81 -8.55 -3.40
C LEU A 8 -6.59 -7.73 -3.82
N SER A 9 -6.15 -7.84 -5.07
CA SER A 9 -4.98 -7.12 -5.59
C SER A 9 -5.30 -5.66 -5.94
N CYS A 10 -6.47 -5.37 -6.50
CA CYS A 10 -6.87 -4.03 -6.89
C CYS A 10 -8.40 -3.87 -6.93
N SER A 11 -8.87 -2.63 -6.96
CA SER A 11 -10.30 -2.31 -7.07
C SER A 11 -10.52 -1.17 -8.05
N LYS A 12 -11.68 -1.10 -8.68
CA LYS A 12 -12.01 -0.06 -9.65
C LYS A 12 -13.45 0.37 -9.54
N ASP A 13 -13.64 1.67 -9.34
CA ASP A 13 -14.94 2.31 -9.46
C ASP A 13 -15.05 3.06 -10.79
N LEU A 14 -16.17 2.86 -11.47
CA LEU A 14 -16.57 3.66 -12.62
C LEU A 14 -17.87 4.38 -12.29
N GLN A 15 -17.76 5.71 -12.17
CA GLN A 15 -18.92 6.57 -12.00
C GLN A 15 -19.32 7.16 -13.34
N PHE A 16 -20.51 6.77 -13.78
CA PHE A 16 -21.25 7.40 -14.85
C PHE A 16 -22.20 8.42 -14.22
N GLY A 17 -22.46 9.55 -14.90
CA GLY A 17 -23.50 10.48 -14.49
C GLY A 17 -24.89 9.84 -14.54
N ASN A 18 -25.95 10.66 -14.61
CA ASN A 18 -27.20 10.12 -15.16
C ASN A 18 -26.89 9.60 -16.58
N PRO A 19 -27.32 8.38 -16.94
CA PRO A 19 -27.11 7.86 -18.28
C PRO A 19 -27.98 8.68 -19.26
N GLU A 20 -27.45 9.79 -19.74
CA GLU A 20 -28.15 10.72 -20.65
C GLU A 20 -28.06 10.29 -22.12
N THR A 21 -27.17 9.35 -22.44
CA THR A 21 -26.96 8.87 -23.81
C THR A 21 -27.37 7.40 -23.95
N GLU A 22 -28.12 7.09 -25.00
CA GLU A 22 -28.53 5.74 -25.38
C GLU A 22 -27.35 4.77 -25.41
N SER A 23 -26.19 5.23 -25.91
CA SER A 23 -24.98 4.41 -25.98
C SER A 23 -24.38 4.05 -24.62
N THR A 24 -24.54 4.91 -23.59
CA THR A 24 -24.14 4.56 -22.21
C THR A 24 -25.06 3.49 -21.66
N ILE A 25 -26.37 3.57 -21.95
CA ILE A 25 -27.34 2.56 -21.55
C ILE A 25 -27.03 1.21 -22.22
N SER A 26 -26.73 1.20 -23.52
CA SER A 26 -26.36 -0.03 -24.25
C SER A 26 -25.09 -0.68 -23.70
N PHE A 27 -24.06 0.12 -23.41
CA PHE A 27 -22.83 -0.37 -22.75
C PHE A 27 -23.15 -1.04 -21.41
N LEU A 28 -23.93 -0.36 -20.57
CA LEU A 28 -24.32 -0.89 -19.27
C LEU A 28 -25.14 -2.17 -19.41
N TYR A 29 -26.03 -2.25 -20.38
CA TYR A 29 -26.82 -3.46 -20.63
C TYR A 29 -25.93 -4.65 -21.06
N GLU A 30 -25.05 -4.46 -22.04
CA GLU A 30 -24.15 -5.52 -22.53
C GLU A 30 -23.16 -5.97 -21.45
N LEU A 31 -22.60 -5.04 -20.68
CA LEU A 31 -21.78 -5.38 -19.52
C LEU A 31 -22.57 -6.20 -18.49
N SER A 32 -23.86 -5.92 -18.34
CA SER A 32 -24.75 -6.67 -17.46
C SER A 32 -24.87 -8.12 -17.88
N ILE A 33 -25.02 -8.35 -19.18
CA ILE A 33 -25.12 -9.69 -19.77
C ILE A 33 -23.82 -10.46 -19.54
N ILE A 34 -22.66 -9.84 -19.80
CA ILE A 34 -21.35 -10.45 -19.55
C ILE A 34 -21.21 -10.86 -18.08
N MET A 35 -21.72 -10.03 -17.16
CA MET A 35 -21.64 -10.26 -15.72
C MET A 35 -22.84 -11.04 -15.14
N SER A 36 -23.67 -11.69 -15.96
CA SER A 36 -24.90 -12.36 -15.51
C SER A 36 -24.74 -13.86 -15.31
N GLU A 37 -25.56 -14.40 -14.41
CA GLU A 37 -25.73 -15.86 -14.23
C GLU A 37 -26.83 -16.42 -15.12
N SER A 38 -27.86 -15.62 -15.42
CA SER A 38 -28.95 -15.97 -16.33
C SER A 38 -29.64 -14.72 -16.86
N VAL A 39 -30.23 -14.85 -18.05
CA VAL A 39 -31.12 -13.86 -18.66
C VAL A 39 -32.50 -14.49 -18.74
N SER A 40 -33.52 -13.82 -18.20
CA SER A 40 -34.91 -14.29 -18.21
C SER A 40 -35.84 -13.19 -18.72
N ASP A 41 -36.93 -13.56 -19.38
CA ASP A 41 -38.00 -12.62 -19.68
C ASP A 41 -39.04 -12.65 -18.56
N LYS A 42 -39.16 -11.55 -17.82
CA LYS A 42 -40.29 -11.32 -16.92
C LYS A 42 -41.18 -10.27 -17.56
N ASP A 43 -42.44 -10.62 -17.81
CA ASP A 43 -43.47 -9.71 -18.34
C ASP A 43 -43.09 -9.03 -19.68
N GLY A 44 -42.35 -9.74 -20.54
CA GLY A 44 -41.90 -9.21 -21.85
C GLY A 44 -40.73 -8.22 -21.77
N LEU A 45 -40.11 -8.08 -20.60
CA LEU A 45 -38.89 -7.29 -20.38
C LEU A 45 -37.73 -8.23 -19.99
N PRO A 46 -36.56 -8.09 -20.63
CA PRO A 46 -35.39 -8.88 -20.27
C PRO A 46 -34.88 -8.48 -18.89
N SER A 47 -34.99 -9.40 -17.93
CA SER A 47 -34.47 -9.33 -16.58
C SER A 47 -33.14 -10.08 -16.50
N VAL A 48 -32.07 -9.35 -16.16
CA VAL A 48 -30.71 -9.88 -16.04
C VAL A 48 -30.37 -10.07 -14.56
N LEU A 49 -30.12 -11.30 -14.12
CA LEU A 49 -29.60 -11.58 -12.78
C LEU A 49 -28.08 -11.48 -12.81
N ILE A 50 -27.56 -10.39 -12.24
CA ILE A 50 -26.12 -10.14 -12.18
C ILE A 50 -25.48 -11.09 -11.16
N LYS A 51 -24.44 -11.79 -11.62
CA LYS A 51 -23.54 -12.55 -10.77
C LYS A 51 -22.58 -11.60 -10.09
N THR A 52 -22.45 -11.69 -8.76
CA THR A 52 -21.48 -10.86 -8.03
C THR A 52 -20.05 -11.38 -8.19
N TRP A 53 -19.84 -12.70 -8.11
CA TRP A 53 -18.51 -13.30 -8.02
C TRP A 53 -18.03 -13.83 -9.37
N HIS A 54 -16.86 -13.37 -9.80
CA HIS A 54 -16.26 -13.75 -11.07
C HIS A 54 -14.80 -14.15 -10.87
N SER A 55 -14.28 -14.94 -11.80
CA SER A 55 -12.86 -15.24 -11.93
C SER A 55 -12.35 -14.60 -13.22
N ASN A 56 -11.15 -14.02 -13.16
CA ASN A 56 -10.53 -13.32 -14.28
C ASN A 56 -9.92 -14.31 -15.29
N THR A 57 -10.76 -14.92 -16.10
CA THR A 57 -10.37 -15.86 -17.16
C THR A 57 -10.04 -15.13 -18.47
N GLN A 58 -9.27 -15.77 -19.35
CA GLN A 58 -9.02 -15.24 -20.69
C GLN A 58 -10.32 -15.00 -21.48
N GLU A 59 -11.30 -15.91 -21.38
CA GLU A 59 -12.60 -15.76 -22.03
C GLU A 59 -13.34 -14.50 -21.56
N LEU A 60 -13.30 -14.20 -20.25
CA LEU A 60 -13.90 -13.00 -19.71
C LEU A 60 -13.18 -11.74 -20.21
N ARG A 61 -11.83 -11.77 -20.22
CA ARG A 61 -11.03 -10.66 -20.75
C ARG A 61 -11.36 -10.36 -22.19
N ASP A 62 -11.50 -11.39 -23.04
CA ASP A 62 -11.84 -11.23 -24.46
C ASP A 62 -13.23 -10.61 -24.64
N LYS A 63 -14.23 -11.04 -23.86
CA LYS A 63 -15.59 -10.44 -23.87
C LYS A 63 -15.55 -8.97 -23.45
N ILE A 64 -14.80 -8.64 -22.41
CA ILE A 64 -14.63 -7.26 -21.95
C ILE A 64 -13.88 -6.42 -22.98
N ASP A 65 -12.83 -6.95 -23.62
CA ASP A 65 -12.07 -6.23 -24.64
C ASP A 65 -12.92 -5.95 -25.88
N ALA A 66 -13.76 -6.89 -26.32
CA ALA A 66 -14.73 -6.66 -27.38
C ALA A 66 -15.71 -5.53 -27.02
N LEU A 67 -16.21 -5.51 -25.78
CA LEU A 67 -17.07 -4.45 -25.27
C LEU A 67 -16.34 -3.09 -25.25
N ILE A 68 -15.08 -3.06 -24.81
CA ILE A 68 -14.28 -1.83 -24.76
C ILE A 68 -14.04 -1.30 -26.17
N VAL A 69 -13.67 -2.15 -27.13
CA VAL A 69 -13.46 -1.73 -28.52
C VAL A 69 -14.72 -1.08 -29.09
N LYS A 70 -15.90 -1.66 -28.80
CA LYS A 70 -17.19 -1.15 -29.25
C LYS A 70 -17.57 0.21 -28.64
N TYR A 71 -17.23 0.44 -27.37
CA TYR A 71 -17.73 1.61 -26.62
C TYR A 71 -16.67 2.65 -26.21
N SER A 72 -15.38 2.41 -26.43
CA SER A 72 -14.27 3.28 -25.97
C SER A 72 -14.30 4.69 -26.55
N SER A 73 -14.81 4.86 -27.78
CA SER A 73 -14.97 6.17 -28.42
C SER A 73 -16.05 7.04 -27.77
N ILE A 74 -16.98 6.43 -27.03
CA ILE A 74 -18.12 7.10 -26.40
C ILE A 74 -17.74 7.66 -25.04
N ASN A 75 -16.98 6.90 -24.25
CA ASN A 75 -16.53 7.34 -22.94
C ASN A 75 -15.15 6.78 -22.61
N ILE A 76 -14.17 7.67 -22.49
CA ILE A 76 -12.79 7.30 -22.17
C ILE A 76 -12.65 6.55 -20.83
N LYS A 77 -13.63 6.68 -19.92
CA LYS A 77 -13.67 5.90 -18.67
C LYS A 77 -13.82 4.40 -18.93
N ILE A 78 -14.41 3.98 -20.06
CA ILE A 78 -14.57 2.57 -20.42
C ILE A 78 -13.21 1.92 -20.68
N MET A 79 -12.25 2.65 -21.26
CA MET A 79 -10.88 2.16 -21.44
C MET A 79 -10.18 1.81 -20.12
N GLN A 80 -10.64 2.37 -19.00
CA GLN A 80 -10.07 2.08 -17.68
C GLN A 80 -10.38 0.65 -17.22
N LEU A 81 -11.39 -0.03 -17.78
CA LEU A 81 -11.65 -1.44 -17.53
C LEU A 81 -10.50 -2.33 -18.01
N ARG A 82 -9.92 -2.02 -19.17
CA ARG A 82 -8.79 -2.78 -19.72
C ARG A 82 -7.63 -2.80 -18.73
N GLY A 83 -7.28 -1.63 -18.19
CA GLY A 83 -6.21 -1.51 -17.21
C GLY A 83 -6.49 -2.28 -15.92
N TYR A 84 -7.75 -2.35 -15.46
CA TYR A 84 -8.13 -3.14 -14.29
C TYR A 84 -7.95 -4.65 -14.55
N PHE A 85 -8.55 -5.19 -15.61
CA PHE A 85 -8.47 -6.64 -15.89
C PHE A 85 -7.06 -7.10 -16.25
N GLN A 86 -6.22 -6.22 -16.82
CA GLN A 86 -4.80 -6.48 -17.07
C GLN A 86 -3.96 -6.56 -15.78
N GLN A 87 -4.36 -5.86 -14.71
CA GLN A 87 -3.65 -5.91 -13.43
C GLN A 87 -3.95 -7.18 -12.63
N LEU A 88 -5.15 -7.75 -12.81
CA LEU A 88 -5.54 -9.00 -12.16
C LEU A 88 -4.74 -10.18 -12.71
N ALA A 89 -4.39 -11.13 -11.86
CA ALA A 89 -3.80 -12.40 -12.31
C ALA A 89 -4.86 -13.24 -13.06
N GLU A 90 -4.41 -14.16 -13.93
CA GLU A 90 -5.33 -15.14 -14.53
C GLU A 90 -5.91 -16.04 -13.44
N GLY A 91 -7.23 -16.20 -13.44
CA GLY A 91 -7.96 -16.96 -12.41
C GLY A 91 -8.30 -16.18 -11.14
N GLU A 92 -7.75 -14.97 -10.93
CA GLU A 92 -8.02 -14.17 -9.74
C GLU A 92 -9.51 -13.83 -9.61
N TYR A 93 -10.06 -14.02 -8.40
CA TYR A 93 -11.46 -13.70 -8.12
C TYR A 93 -11.69 -12.21 -7.90
N PHE A 94 -12.84 -11.72 -8.37
CA PHE A 94 -13.31 -10.37 -8.10
C PHE A 94 -14.83 -10.31 -7.94
N ALA A 95 -15.31 -9.29 -7.23
CA ALA A 95 -16.72 -8.96 -7.08
C ALA A 95 -17.12 -7.83 -8.05
N PHE A 96 -18.24 -7.99 -8.75
CA PHE A 96 -18.87 -6.97 -9.58
C PHE A 96 -20.19 -6.51 -8.95
N CYS A 97 -20.34 -5.20 -8.78
CA CYS A 97 -21.45 -4.62 -8.05
C CYS A 97 -22.02 -3.41 -8.81
N ARG A 98 -23.35 -3.33 -8.87
CA ARG A 98 -24.09 -2.15 -9.33
C ARG A 98 -24.79 -1.50 -8.17
N THR A 99 -24.03 -0.83 -7.32
CA THR A 99 -24.62 -0.11 -6.20
C THR A 99 -23.98 1.27 -6.06
N SER A 100 -24.81 2.27 -5.75
CA SER A 100 -24.35 3.54 -5.22
C SER A 100 -23.87 3.42 -3.77
N ASP A 101 -24.27 2.36 -3.08
CA ASP A 101 -24.27 2.24 -1.61
C ASP A 101 -23.44 1.02 -1.16
N LEU A 102 -22.23 0.86 -1.69
CA LEU A 102 -21.28 -0.12 -1.15
C LEU A 102 -20.84 0.38 0.24
N THR A 103 -21.46 -0.14 1.31
CA THR A 103 -21.09 0.20 2.70
C THR A 103 -19.77 -0.44 3.10
N GLU A 104 -19.15 0.05 4.19
CA GLU A 104 -17.94 -0.56 4.74
C GLU A 104 -18.18 -2.02 5.16
N GLU A 105 -19.35 -2.33 5.73
CA GLU A 105 -19.71 -3.69 6.13
C GLU A 105 -19.80 -4.62 4.91
N LEU A 106 -20.42 -4.17 3.82
CA LEU A 106 -20.55 -4.97 2.61
C LEU A 106 -19.18 -5.15 1.93
N SER A 107 -18.35 -4.10 1.89
CA SER A 107 -16.98 -4.18 1.36
C SER A 107 -16.12 -5.16 2.18
N LYS A 108 -16.28 -5.18 3.50
CA LYS A 108 -15.62 -6.16 4.38
C LYS A 108 -16.09 -7.58 4.07
N GLU A 109 -17.40 -7.79 3.95
CA GLU A 109 -17.95 -9.11 3.60
C GLU A 109 -17.43 -9.60 2.25
N TYR A 110 -17.32 -8.71 1.26
CA TYR A 110 -16.77 -9.05 -0.05
C TYR A 110 -15.30 -9.41 0.03
N SER A 111 -14.51 -8.65 0.80
CA SER A 111 -13.10 -8.96 1.00
C SER A 111 -12.90 -10.35 1.63
N LEU A 112 -13.69 -10.69 2.66
CA LEU A 112 -13.65 -12.01 3.30
C LEU A 112 -14.07 -13.12 2.34
N LYS A 113 -15.07 -12.88 1.48
CA LYS A 113 -15.49 -13.85 0.47
C LYS A 113 -14.43 -14.07 -0.60
N LEU A 114 -13.75 -13.02 -1.04
CA LEU A 114 -12.66 -13.13 -2.01
C LEU A 114 -11.47 -13.90 -1.43
N LEU A 115 -11.13 -13.69 -0.15
CA LEU A 115 -10.14 -14.50 0.57
C LEU A 115 -10.54 -15.98 0.59
N ALA A 116 -11.80 -16.27 0.95
CA ALA A 116 -12.31 -17.64 0.96
C ALA A 116 -12.23 -18.31 -0.42
N LEU A 117 -12.55 -17.58 -1.49
CA LEU A 117 -12.43 -18.08 -2.86
C LEU A 117 -10.98 -18.32 -3.29
N ARG A 118 -10.05 -17.43 -2.92
CA ARG A 118 -8.62 -17.58 -3.21
C ARG A 118 -8.03 -18.80 -2.51
N ASP A 119 -8.36 -18.97 -1.23
CA ASP A 119 -7.76 -19.99 -0.37
C ASP A 119 -8.50 -21.34 -0.44
N GLY A 120 -9.57 -21.43 -1.24
CA GLY A 120 -10.41 -22.63 -1.34
C GLY A 120 -11.12 -22.99 -0.03
N GLN A 121 -11.34 -22.01 0.85
CA GLN A 121 -11.95 -22.18 2.16
C GLN A 121 -13.43 -21.78 2.16
N SER A 122 -14.19 -22.25 3.14
CA SER A 122 -15.55 -21.75 3.35
C SER A 122 -15.51 -20.33 3.92
N LEU A 123 -16.55 -19.54 3.65
CA LEU A 123 -16.64 -18.16 4.16
C LEU A 123 -16.69 -18.15 5.70
N GLU A 124 -17.29 -19.17 6.30
CA GLU A 124 -17.44 -19.34 7.74
C GLU A 124 -16.05 -19.48 8.40
N VAL A 125 -15.18 -20.32 7.83
CA VAL A 125 -13.81 -20.51 8.34
C VAL A 125 -13.01 -19.21 8.28
N VAL A 126 -13.07 -18.50 7.15
CA VAL A 126 -12.36 -17.22 6.99
C VAL A 126 -12.92 -16.16 7.95
N LYS A 127 -14.25 -16.12 8.15
CA LYS A 127 -14.89 -15.22 9.13
C LYS A 127 -14.42 -15.51 10.55
N GLU A 128 -14.31 -16.78 10.94
CA GLU A 128 -13.79 -17.18 12.25
C GLU A 128 -12.32 -16.80 12.44
N GLN A 129 -11.46 -17.08 11.46
CA GLN A 129 -10.04 -16.70 11.51
C GLN A 129 -9.85 -15.19 11.59
N HIS A 130 -10.64 -14.43 10.82
CA HIS A 130 -10.66 -12.97 10.89
C HIS A 130 -11.10 -12.48 12.28
N GLU A 131 -12.15 -13.06 12.86
CA GLU A 131 -12.62 -12.68 14.19
C GLU A 131 -11.58 -12.99 15.28
N GLN A 132 -10.92 -14.15 15.21
CA GLN A 132 -9.87 -14.54 16.16
C GLN A 132 -8.63 -13.62 16.09
N SER A 133 -8.29 -13.12 14.90
CA SER A 133 -7.10 -12.31 14.66
C SER A 133 -7.35 -10.79 14.84
N LEU A 134 -8.47 -10.29 14.35
CA LEU A 134 -8.78 -8.86 14.25
C LEU A 134 -10.07 -8.44 14.97
N GLY A 135 -10.95 -9.37 15.34
CA GLY A 135 -12.26 -9.06 15.93
C GLY A 135 -12.16 -8.16 17.17
N ASN A 136 -11.41 -8.61 18.17
CA ASN A 136 -11.14 -7.82 19.39
C ASN A 136 -10.51 -6.46 19.10
N LEU A 137 -9.60 -6.40 18.12
CA LEU A 137 -8.94 -5.16 17.73
C LEU A 137 -9.95 -4.16 17.15
N LEU A 138 -10.74 -4.60 16.16
CA LEU A 138 -11.68 -3.74 15.42
C LEU A 138 -12.89 -3.32 16.27
N GLN A 139 -13.16 -4.02 17.37
CA GLN A 139 -14.11 -3.54 18.38
C GLN A 139 -13.61 -2.23 19.03
N ARG A 140 -12.30 -2.09 19.30
CA ARG A 140 -11.71 -0.92 19.98
C ARG A 140 -11.08 0.11 19.04
N TYR A 141 -10.59 -0.32 17.90
CA TYR A 141 -9.92 0.54 16.92
C TYR A 141 -10.74 0.68 15.65
N GLN A 142 -10.70 1.87 15.06
CA GLN A 142 -11.06 2.07 13.66
C GLN A 142 -9.79 1.97 12.82
N ALA A 143 -9.75 1.05 11.86
CA ALA A 143 -8.64 0.91 10.92
C ALA A 143 -8.92 1.77 9.68
N LYS A 144 -7.99 2.66 9.33
CA LYS A 144 -8.09 3.57 8.18
C LYS A 144 -6.77 3.58 7.43
N GLY A 145 -6.79 3.57 6.11
CA GLY A 145 -5.57 3.51 5.32
C GLY A 145 -5.72 4.07 3.93
N LYS A 146 -4.57 4.28 3.29
CA LYS A 146 -4.45 4.73 1.91
C LYS A 146 -3.36 3.93 1.21
N ALA A 147 -3.63 3.61 -0.05
CA ALA A 147 -2.67 3.02 -0.96
C ALA A 147 -2.48 3.96 -2.16
N THR A 148 -1.27 3.99 -2.70
CA THR A 148 -0.85 4.93 -3.76
C THR A 148 -1.20 4.45 -5.18
N HIS A 149 -2.28 3.66 -5.32
CA HIS A 149 -2.75 3.13 -6.61
C HIS A 149 -3.78 4.05 -7.30
N PHE A 150 -4.32 5.03 -6.60
CA PHE A 150 -5.34 5.96 -7.13
C PHE A 150 -4.93 7.40 -6.93
N ASN A 151 -5.20 8.24 -7.93
CA ASN A 151 -5.08 9.69 -7.80
C ASN A 151 -6.07 10.16 -6.75
N GLN A 152 -5.57 10.45 -5.56
CA GLN A 152 -6.35 10.90 -4.43
C GLN A 152 -5.73 12.18 -3.86
N ARG A 153 -6.60 13.15 -3.59
CA ARG A 153 -6.25 14.35 -2.84
C ARG A 153 -6.85 14.24 -1.44
N ILE A 154 -6.05 14.55 -0.43
CA ILE A 154 -6.45 14.58 0.98
C ILE A 154 -6.49 16.03 1.45
N GLY A 155 -7.50 16.38 2.24
CA GLY A 155 -7.68 17.72 2.81
C GLY A 155 -8.37 18.72 1.86
N GLU A 156 -8.57 19.94 2.34
CA GLU A 156 -9.37 20.98 1.70
C GLU A 156 -8.94 21.30 0.25
N PRO A 157 -9.81 21.04 -0.76
CA PRO A 157 -9.50 21.31 -2.16
C PRO A 157 -9.32 22.81 -2.47
N ASP A 158 -10.10 23.69 -1.85
CA ASP A 158 -10.05 25.14 -2.05
C ASP A 158 -8.82 25.72 -1.36
N LYS A 159 -7.86 26.21 -2.17
CA LYS A 159 -6.61 26.79 -1.67
C LYS A 159 -6.82 27.90 -0.63
N SER A 160 -7.88 28.70 -0.76
CA SER A 160 -8.18 29.81 0.14
C SER A 160 -8.57 29.38 1.55
N LYS A 161 -9.04 28.13 1.72
CA LYS A 161 -9.51 27.57 2.98
C LYS A 161 -8.50 26.64 3.64
N ARG A 162 -7.37 26.35 2.98
CA ARG A 162 -6.37 25.41 3.49
C ARG A 162 -5.67 25.97 4.72
N ILE A 163 -5.53 25.08 5.70
CA ILE A 163 -4.68 25.27 6.88
C ILE A 163 -3.62 24.17 6.82
N CYS A 164 -2.35 24.53 6.91
CA CYS A 164 -1.27 23.56 6.91
C CYS A 164 -1.37 22.69 8.16
N ARG A 165 -1.41 21.37 8.02
CA ARG A 165 -1.56 20.47 9.17
C ARG A 165 -0.35 20.40 10.09
N PHE A 166 0.84 20.76 9.57
CA PHE A 166 2.12 20.69 10.30
C PHE A 166 2.52 22.01 10.97
N CYS A 167 2.32 23.16 10.33
CA CYS A 167 2.64 24.46 10.94
C CYS A 167 1.41 25.25 11.40
N LYS A 168 0.20 24.73 11.15
CA LYS A 168 -1.10 25.33 11.51
C LYS A 168 -1.37 26.73 10.92
N ARG A 169 -0.56 27.17 9.94
CA ARG A 169 -0.73 28.46 9.24
C ARG A 169 -1.58 28.31 7.98
N SER A 170 -2.28 29.37 7.61
CA SER A 170 -3.05 29.51 6.36
C SER A 170 -2.45 30.62 5.48
N MET A 171 -3.05 30.86 4.31
CA MET A 171 -2.68 32.05 3.52
C MET A 171 -3.10 33.33 4.25
N PRO A 172 -2.31 34.43 4.17
CA PRO A 172 -1.13 34.61 3.32
C PRO A 172 0.22 34.21 3.96
N ASP A 173 0.25 33.75 5.22
CA ASP A 173 1.51 33.46 5.95
C ASP A 173 2.32 32.32 5.33
N VAL A 174 1.64 31.40 4.63
CA VAL A 174 2.23 30.31 3.87
C VAL A 174 1.54 30.19 2.52
N SER A 175 2.15 29.46 1.56
CA SER A 175 1.54 29.18 0.26
C SER A 175 1.32 27.68 0.02
N PHE A 176 0.39 27.37 -0.88
CA PHE A 176 0.05 26.02 -1.32
C PHE A 176 0.15 25.94 -2.86
N LYS A 177 1.27 26.41 -3.41
CA LYS A 177 1.52 26.45 -4.86
C LYS A 177 2.00 25.11 -5.38
N ASN A 178 2.86 24.43 -4.62
CA ASN A 178 3.44 23.14 -4.96
C ASN A 178 2.44 22.01 -4.71
N VAL A 179 2.66 20.89 -5.39
CA VAL A 179 1.94 19.65 -5.16
C VAL A 179 2.71 18.85 -4.10
N ALA A 180 2.25 18.93 -2.85
CA ALA A 180 2.78 18.12 -1.77
C ALA A 180 2.24 16.68 -1.86
N HIS A 181 3.10 15.71 -1.60
CA HIS A 181 2.75 14.30 -1.60
C HIS A 181 2.67 13.79 -0.16
N ALA A 182 1.59 13.06 0.17
CA ALA A 182 1.40 12.56 1.53
C ALA A 182 2.50 11.56 1.95
N ILE A 183 3.06 10.84 0.99
CA ILE A 183 4.24 9.98 1.10
C ILE A 183 5.26 10.46 0.06
N ALA A 184 6.55 10.50 0.39
CA ALA A 184 7.56 11.01 -0.55
C ALA A 184 7.52 10.31 -1.90
N GLU A 185 7.58 11.09 -2.98
CA GLU A 185 7.62 10.59 -4.37
C GLU A 185 8.84 9.68 -4.62
N ALA A 186 9.93 9.88 -3.87
CA ALA A 186 11.12 9.04 -3.91
C ALA A 186 10.88 7.58 -3.49
N LEU A 187 9.79 7.32 -2.75
CA LEU A 187 9.37 5.97 -2.35
C LEU A 187 8.37 5.36 -3.34
N GLY A 188 8.08 6.02 -4.46
CA GLY A 188 7.19 5.52 -5.52
C GLY A 188 5.77 6.10 -5.49
N ASN A 189 5.42 6.94 -4.51
CA ASN A 189 4.11 7.60 -4.48
C ASN A 189 3.97 8.61 -5.62
N LYS A 190 3.07 8.35 -6.58
CA LYS A 190 2.77 9.28 -7.68
C LYS A 190 1.37 9.90 -7.60
N THR A 191 0.53 9.44 -6.66
CA THR A 191 -0.92 9.62 -6.78
C THR A 191 -1.58 10.16 -5.51
N LEU A 192 -0.95 10.01 -4.35
CA LEU A 192 -1.49 10.45 -3.06
C LEU A 192 -0.97 11.86 -2.73
N ILE A 193 -1.79 12.85 -3.06
CA ILE A 193 -1.52 14.28 -2.91
C ILE A 193 -2.13 14.78 -1.60
N LEU A 194 -1.36 15.57 -0.85
CA LEU A 194 -1.84 16.26 0.34
C LEU A 194 -2.07 17.74 0.02
N ASN A 195 -3.32 18.20 0.11
CA ASN A 195 -3.65 19.60 -0.13
C ASN A 195 -3.20 20.52 1.02
N GLU A 196 -3.17 20.00 2.25
CA GLU A 196 -2.97 20.74 3.50
C GLU A 196 -1.54 20.67 4.04
N GLU A 197 -0.56 20.55 3.15
CA GLU A 197 0.86 20.72 3.47
C GLU A 197 1.35 21.93 2.68
N CYS A 198 1.81 22.97 3.40
CA CYS A 198 2.27 24.19 2.75
C CYS A 198 3.64 24.01 2.09
N ASP A 199 3.97 24.91 1.17
CA ASP A 199 5.20 24.86 0.40
C ASP A 199 6.46 24.87 1.30
N THR A 200 6.41 25.59 2.43
CA THR A 200 7.50 25.67 3.41
C THR A 200 7.75 24.33 4.09
N CYS A 201 6.71 23.72 4.69
CA CYS A 201 6.83 22.42 5.36
C CYS A 201 7.23 21.32 4.36
N ASN A 202 6.60 21.30 3.18
CA ASN A 202 6.95 20.32 2.14
C ASN A 202 8.42 20.43 1.71
N ALA A 203 8.93 21.66 1.55
CA ALA A 203 10.33 21.88 1.22
C ALA A 203 11.27 21.47 2.36
N GLU A 204 10.92 21.79 3.61
CA GLU A 204 11.70 21.44 4.79
C GLU A 204 11.84 19.92 4.96
N PHE A 205 10.71 19.20 4.95
CA PHE A 205 10.69 17.74 5.14
C PHE A 205 11.38 16.97 4.01
N GLY A 206 11.23 17.43 2.76
CA GLY A 206 11.81 16.79 1.58
C GLY A 206 13.22 17.25 1.21
N SER A 207 13.82 18.19 1.96
CA SER A 207 15.18 18.69 1.71
C SER A 207 16.27 17.65 2.02
N ASP A 208 17.51 17.90 1.60
CA ASP A 208 18.67 17.03 1.90
C ASP A 208 19.02 16.95 3.39
N THR A 209 18.46 17.84 4.21
CA THR A 209 18.54 17.86 5.68
C THR A 209 17.20 17.54 6.35
N GLY A 210 16.16 17.29 5.55
CA GLY A 210 14.81 17.01 5.99
C GLY A 210 14.68 15.61 6.59
N ILE A 211 13.57 15.39 7.30
CA ILE A 211 13.32 14.12 7.98
C ILE A 211 13.19 12.95 6.97
N GLU A 212 12.56 13.18 5.81
CA GLU A 212 12.18 12.13 4.85
C GLU A 212 13.39 11.39 4.26
N LYS A 213 14.54 12.07 4.20
CA LYS A 213 15.82 11.51 3.75
C LYS A 213 16.17 10.23 4.50
N ASN A 214 15.89 10.13 5.80
CA ASN A 214 16.35 9.00 6.62
C ASN A 214 15.65 7.69 6.25
N LEU A 215 14.33 7.74 6.02
CA LEU A 215 13.57 6.58 5.53
C LEU A 215 13.95 6.24 4.08
N ILE A 216 14.19 7.25 3.24
CA ILE A 216 14.69 7.05 1.86
C ILE A 216 16.06 6.38 1.88
N THR A 217 16.99 6.81 2.72
CA THR A 217 18.33 6.22 2.87
C THR A 217 18.24 4.76 3.29
N PHE A 218 17.33 4.42 4.22
CA PHE A 218 17.07 3.05 4.65
C PHE A 218 16.55 2.18 3.51
N LEU A 219 15.57 2.68 2.74
CA LEU A 219 14.89 1.90 1.70
C LEU A 219 15.61 1.89 0.35
N LYS A 220 16.55 2.80 0.11
CA LYS A 220 17.22 3.00 -1.18
C LYS A 220 17.81 1.71 -1.78
N PRO A 221 18.52 0.84 -1.03
CA PRO A 221 19.06 -0.40 -1.59
C PRO A 221 17.96 -1.28 -2.20
N PHE A 222 16.85 -1.40 -1.49
CA PHE A 222 15.75 -2.29 -1.83
C PHE A 222 14.92 -1.72 -2.97
N ILE A 223 14.56 -0.44 -2.92
CA ILE A 223 13.90 0.27 -4.02
C ILE A 223 14.71 0.14 -5.31
N THR A 224 16.04 0.24 -5.21
CA THR A 224 16.92 0.07 -6.38
C THR A 224 16.91 -1.37 -6.88
N VAL A 225 17.20 -2.36 -6.02
CA VAL A 225 17.23 -3.79 -6.40
C VAL A 225 15.91 -4.29 -6.99
N PHE A 226 14.79 -3.74 -6.51
CA PHE A 226 13.46 -4.03 -7.03
C PHE A 226 13.05 -3.13 -8.21
N GLY A 227 13.96 -2.32 -8.76
CA GLY A 227 13.72 -1.53 -9.97
C GLY A 227 12.57 -0.52 -9.84
N LEU A 228 12.25 -0.05 -8.63
CA LEU A 228 11.11 0.84 -8.41
C LEU A 228 11.42 2.25 -8.89
N THR A 229 10.50 2.83 -9.68
CA THR A 229 10.68 4.14 -10.29
C THR A 229 10.21 5.27 -9.37
N GLY A 230 11.10 6.21 -9.05
CA GLY A 230 10.75 7.51 -8.49
C GLY A 230 10.66 8.59 -9.58
N LYS A 231 10.72 9.86 -9.17
CA LYS A 231 10.64 11.04 -10.06
C LYS A 231 11.65 11.03 -11.22
N ARG A 232 12.87 10.54 -10.96
CA ARG A 232 14.00 10.53 -11.90
C ARG A 232 14.31 9.11 -12.43
N GLY A 233 13.32 8.23 -12.42
CA GLY A 233 13.50 6.81 -12.73
C GLY A 233 13.96 6.01 -11.52
N VAL A 234 14.58 4.85 -11.76
CA VAL A 234 15.13 4.01 -10.69
C VAL A 234 16.39 4.67 -10.11
N PRO A 235 16.51 4.83 -8.78
CA PRO A 235 17.70 5.41 -8.17
C PRO A 235 18.95 4.62 -8.54
N LYS A 236 20.09 5.31 -8.71
CA LYS A 236 21.39 4.65 -8.75
C LYS A 236 21.81 4.27 -7.33
N LEU A 237 22.34 3.07 -7.15
CA LEU A 237 22.86 2.60 -5.89
C LEU A 237 24.37 2.40 -6.03
N ARG A 238 25.12 3.11 -5.20
CA ARG A 238 26.58 2.98 -5.10
C ARG A 238 26.93 2.41 -3.76
N GLY A 239 27.91 1.53 -3.70
CA GLY A 239 28.46 0.99 -2.48
C GLY A 239 29.88 0.48 -2.68
N ASP A 240 30.46 0.00 -1.58
CA ASP A 240 31.81 -0.54 -1.61
C ASP A 240 31.80 -1.81 -2.48
N GLY A 241 32.56 -1.79 -3.56
CA GLY A 241 32.66 -2.89 -4.51
C GLY A 241 31.55 -2.92 -5.58
N PHE A 242 30.64 -1.94 -5.62
CA PHE A 242 29.59 -1.94 -6.64
C PHE A 242 28.98 -0.60 -7.01
N ASP A 243 28.58 -0.50 -8.28
CA ASP A 243 27.61 0.47 -8.79
C ASP A 243 26.47 -0.28 -9.49
N LEU A 244 25.24 -0.02 -9.07
CA LEU A 244 24.02 -0.61 -9.63
C LEU A 244 23.18 0.48 -10.29
N GLU A 245 22.91 0.29 -11.59
CA GLU A 245 22.08 1.15 -12.43
C GLU A 245 21.24 0.29 -13.38
N TYR A 246 19.99 0.70 -13.58
CA TYR A 246 19.07 0.02 -14.51
C TYR A 246 19.10 0.68 -15.88
N SER A 247 19.56 -0.07 -16.88
CA SER A 247 19.49 0.34 -18.29
C SER A 247 18.08 0.26 -18.87
N ASN A 248 17.25 -0.67 -18.36
CA ASN A 248 15.85 -0.83 -18.76
C ASN A 248 14.94 -1.21 -17.56
N PRO A 249 14.42 -0.21 -16.82
CA PRO A 249 13.57 -0.42 -15.64
C PRO A 249 12.32 -1.29 -15.89
N SER A 250 11.63 -1.10 -17.01
CA SER A 250 10.37 -1.81 -17.31
C SER A 250 10.58 -3.30 -17.57
N LYS A 251 11.78 -3.72 -18.00
CA LYS A 251 12.13 -5.14 -18.09
C LYS A 251 12.29 -5.78 -16.70
N ARG A 252 12.89 -5.08 -15.73
CA ARG A 252 13.05 -5.61 -14.36
C ARG A 252 11.70 -5.73 -13.65
N GLU A 253 10.82 -4.77 -13.87
CA GLU A 253 9.50 -4.74 -13.24
C GLU A 253 8.68 -6.01 -13.52
N ARG A 254 8.74 -6.52 -14.76
CA ARG A 254 8.10 -7.78 -15.17
C ARG A 254 8.76 -9.01 -14.55
N LEU A 255 10.10 -9.04 -14.50
CA LEU A 255 10.84 -10.16 -13.89
C LEU A 255 10.55 -10.31 -12.39
N ILE A 256 10.31 -9.19 -11.68
CA ILE A 256 9.95 -9.24 -10.26
C ILE A 256 8.55 -9.82 -10.07
N GLU A 257 7.60 -9.51 -10.95
CA GLU A 257 6.26 -10.11 -10.90
C GLU A 257 6.35 -11.63 -11.10
N GLU A 258 7.16 -12.09 -12.06
CA GLU A 258 7.44 -13.51 -12.28
C GLU A 258 8.12 -14.18 -11.06
N GLU A 259 9.12 -13.51 -10.45
CA GLU A 259 9.84 -14.00 -9.27
C GLU A 259 8.94 -14.08 -8.02
N LEU A 260 8.09 -13.07 -7.78
CA LEU A 260 7.17 -13.05 -6.63
C LEU A 260 6.08 -14.13 -6.76
N ASN A 261 5.55 -14.33 -7.96
CA ASN A 261 4.57 -15.39 -8.22
C ASN A 261 5.17 -16.79 -7.94
N GLN A 262 6.47 -17.00 -8.20
CA GLN A 262 7.17 -18.24 -7.87
C GLN A 262 7.37 -18.42 -6.36
N VAL A 263 7.63 -17.34 -5.62
CA VAL A 263 7.75 -17.40 -4.15
C VAL A 263 6.41 -17.76 -3.49
N GLU A 264 5.30 -17.23 -4.00
CA GLU A 264 3.96 -17.59 -3.52
C GLU A 264 3.62 -19.07 -3.79
N GLN A 265 4.01 -19.61 -4.95
CA GLN A 265 3.77 -21.02 -5.31
C GLN A 265 4.67 -22.02 -4.55
N ASN A 266 5.91 -21.64 -4.23
CA ASN A 266 6.87 -22.51 -3.56
C ASN A 266 6.78 -22.48 -2.02
N ALA A 267 5.95 -21.61 -1.44
CA ALA A 267 5.69 -21.59 0.00
C ALA A 267 5.02 -22.88 0.51
N GLU A 268 4.47 -23.71 -0.38
CA GLU A 268 3.85 -25.01 -0.07
C GLU A 268 4.77 -26.23 -0.29
N SER A 269 5.99 -26.02 -0.80
CA SER A 269 6.90 -27.10 -1.21
C SER A 269 8.35 -26.83 -0.81
N SER A 270 8.61 -26.64 0.48
CA SER A 270 9.98 -26.64 0.99
C SER A 270 10.47 -28.09 1.21
N SER A 271 11.04 -28.71 0.18
CA SER A 271 12.08 -29.72 0.41
C SER A 271 13.43 -29.11 0.06
N ASP A 272 14.36 -29.21 1.02
CA ASP A 272 15.76 -28.80 0.91
C ASP A 272 16.40 -29.47 -0.31
N GLN A 273 16.38 -28.79 -1.46
CA GLN A 273 17.29 -29.10 -2.54
C GLN A 273 18.34 -28.00 -2.56
N GLU A 274 19.51 -28.35 -2.02
CA GLU A 274 20.76 -27.66 -2.30
C GLU A 274 21.03 -27.80 -3.79
N GLU A 275 20.54 -26.86 -4.59
CA GLU A 275 20.95 -26.74 -5.98
C GLU A 275 22.44 -26.31 -5.99
N GLU A 276 23.30 -27.20 -6.49
CA GLU A 276 24.71 -26.94 -6.76
C GLU A 276 24.83 -25.86 -7.84
N PHE A 277 25.46 -24.72 -7.52
CA PHE A 277 25.65 -23.61 -8.46
C PHE A 277 27.09 -23.07 -8.48
N PHE A 278 27.57 -22.78 -9.69
CA PHE A 278 28.91 -22.29 -10.00
C PHE A 278 29.16 -20.81 -9.63
N ASP A 279 30.44 -20.45 -9.56
CA ASP A 279 31.03 -19.37 -8.77
C ASP A 279 31.03 -17.99 -9.48
N GLY A 280 29.92 -17.27 -9.38
CA GLY A 280 29.77 -15.88 -9.84
C GLY A 280 29.12 -15.01 -8.78
N LYS A 281 29.71 -14.96 -7.58
CA LYS A 281 29.19 -14.15 -6.46
C LYS A 281 29.72 -12.73 -6.58
N PHE A 282 28.81 -11.78 -6.83
CA PHE A 282 29.11 -10.37 -6.68
C PHE A 282 28.63 -9.91 -5.31
N ALA A 283 29.55 -9.40 -4.48
CA ALA A 283 29.22 -8.93 -3.13
C ALA A 283 29.74 -7.50 -2.93
N GLY A 284 28.93 -6.68 -2.27
CA GLY A 284 29.32 -5.33 -1.90
C GLY A 284 28.44 -4.75 -0.80
N THR A 285 28.85 -3.60 -0.26
CA THR A 285 28.19 -2.99 0.91
C THR A 285 27.70 -1.58 0.59
N TYR A 286 26.40 -1.38 0.66
CA TYR A 286 25.83 -0.03 0.71
C TYR A 286 26.04 0.56 2.10
N LYS A 287 26.41 1.83 2.13
CA LYS A 287 26.53 2.65 3.35
C LYS A 287 25.69 3.90 3.16
N GLY A 288 24.75 4.12 4.07
CA GLY A 288 24.00 5.35 4.18
C GLY A 288 24.09 5.89 5.59
N GLU A 289 24.04 7.20 5.75
CA GLU A 289 23.92 7.82 7.07
C GLU A 289 22.44 8.13 7.35
N LEU A 290 21.94 7.69 8.50
CA LEU A 290 20.59 8.02 8.95
C LEU A 290 20.51 8.27 10.46
N VAL A 291 19.53 9.09 10.84
CA VAL A 291 19.09 9.34 12.21
C VAL A 291 17.78 8.58 12.41
N TRP A 292 17.76 7.64 13.36
CA TRP A 292 16.56 6.82 13.60
C TRP A 292 15.37 7.61 14.08
N GLN A 293 15.60 8.66 14.88
CA GLN A 293 14.54 9.55 15.33
C GLN A 293 13.84 10.24 14.15
N ASP A 294 14.59 10.68 13.13
CA ASP A 294 14.02 11.29 11.92
C ASP A 294 13.35 10.29 10.98
N LEU A 295 13.84 9.05 10.92
CA LEU A 295 13.12 7.96 10.25
C LEU A 295 11.74 7.78 10.89
N TYR A 296 11.67 7.80 12.22
CA TYR A 296 10.40 7.71 12.94
C TYR A 296 9.53 8.94 12.69
N ARG A 297 10.08 10.16 12.74
CA ARG A 297 9.33 11.39 12.38
C ARG A 297 8.73 11.27 10.99
N THR A 298 9.46 10.71 10.02
CA THR A 298 8.97 10.50 8.66
C THR A 298 7.78 9.54 8.61
N LEU A 299 7.88 8.40 9.28
CA LEU A 299 6.79 7.42 9.38
C LEU A 299 5.53 8.08 9.98
N VAL A 300 5.68 8.83 11.07
CA VAL A 300 4.59 9.55 11.73
C VAL A 300 4.04 10.67 10.84
N LYS A 301 4.90 11.43 10.14
CA LYS A 301 4.49 12.46 9.16
C LYS A 301 3.57 11.87 8.09
N TYR A 302 3.89 10.68 7.57
CA TYR A 302 3.05 10.02 6.56
C TYR A 302 1.69 9.62 7.13
N VAL A 303 1.61 9.13 8.37
CA VAL A 303 0.32 8.82 9.01
C VAL A 303 -0.51 10.09 9.15
N LEU A 304 0.07 11.14 9.74
CA LEU A 304 -0.60 12.43 9.91
C LEU A 304 -0.96 13.06 8.57
N SER A 305 -0.31 12.71 7.47
CA SER A 305 -0.64 13.17 6.11
C SER A 305 -1.90 12.52 5.52
N ILE A 306 -2.28 11.32 5.99
CA ILE A 306 -3.47 10.60 5.51
C ILE A 306 -4.67 10.67 6.44
N MET A 307 -4.46 11.09 7.69
CA MET A 307 -5.53 11.33 8.65
C MET A 307 -6.44 12.49 8.21
N ASP A 308 -7.71 12.41 8.61
CA ASP A 308 -8.63 13.53 8.48
C ASP A 308 -8.22 14.66 9.45
N HIS A 309 -8.47 15.91 9.06
CA HIS A 309 -8.04 17.07 9.85
C HIS A 309 -8.57 17.03 11.30
N SER A 310 -9.81 16.58 11.48
CA SER A 310 -10.44 16.45 12.80
C SER A 310 -9.76 15.42 13.71
N GLU A 311 -9.08 14.43 13.14
CA GLU A 311 -8.38 13.38 13.90
C GLU A 311 -7.01 13.82 14.39
N LEU A 312 -6.51 14.98 13.95
CA LEU A 312 -5.23 15.54 14.42
C LEU A 312 -5.33 16.17 15.81
N LYS A 313 -6.53 16.22 16.40
CA LYS A 313 -6.77 16.78 17.74
C LYS A 313 -6.01 15.97 18.79
N GLY A 314 -5.23 16.65 19.61
CA GLY A 314 -4.40 16.03 20.65
C GLY A 314 -3.05 15.51 20.16
N LEU A 315 -2.65 15.82 18.92
CA LEU A 315 -1.34 15.46 18.36
C LEU A 315 -0.39 16.67 18.23
N ASP A 316 -0.65 17.78 18.93
CA ASP A 316 0.15 18.99 18.77
C ASP A 316 1.60 18.77 19.20
N LYS A 317 1.84 18.03 20.29
CA LYS A 317 3.20 17.66 20.72
C LYS A 317 3.88 16.71 19.72
N THR A 318 3.14 15.81 19.09
CA THR A 318 3.63 14.96 17.98
C THR A 318 4.06 15.81 16.79
N ILE A 319 3.29 16.85 16.45
CA ILE A 319 3.56 17.75 15.33
C ILE A 319 4.78 18.64 15.63
N GLN A 320 4.85 19.21 16.82
CA GLN A 320 6.05 19.95 17.30
C GLN A 320 7.30 19.08 17.23
N TRP A 321 7.17 17.81 17.63
CA TRP A 321 8.21 16.82 17.45
C TRP A 321 8.55 16.69 15.96
N ILE A 322 7.63 16.34 15.06
CA ILE A 322 7.91 16.25 13.60
C ILE A 322 8.67 17.47 13.05
N ASN A 323 8.30 18.68 13.47
CA ASN A 323 8.94 19.96 13.10
C ASN A 323 10.32 20.19 13.78
N ARG A 324 10.84 19.21 14.52
CA ARG A 324 12.09 19.28 15.30
C ARG A 324 12.13 20.45 16.30
N GLU A 325 10.98 20.85 16.85
CA GLU A 325 10.93 21.86 17.92
C GLU A 325 11.54 21.32 19.23
N PHE A 326 11.60 20.00 19.38
CA PHE A 326 12.37 19.32 20.43
C PHE A 326 12.87 17.93 19.99
N THR A 327 13.91 17.46 20.68
CA THR A 327 14.47 16.11 20.58
C THR A 327 13.85 15.23 21.67
N ALA A 328 13.32 14.07 21.29
CA ALA A 328 12.79 13.13 22.27
C ALA A 328 13.93 12.35 22.94
N THR A 329 13.87 12.17 24.25
CA THR A 329 14.84 11.38 25.03
C THR A 329 14.58 9.88 24.92
N SER A 330 13.31 9.50 24.84
CA SER A 330 12.83 8.13 24.69
C SER A 330 11.65 8.09 23.75
N LEU A 331 11.56 7.02 22.95
CA LEU A 331 10.51 6.78 21.97
C LEU A 331 10.11 5.29 21.98
N PRO A 332 8.83 4.98 21.71
CA PRO A 332 8.39 3.60 21.55
C PRO A 332 9.17 2.92 20.43
N LYS A 333 9.41 1.61 20.55
CA LYS A 333 10.14 0.86 19.52
C LYS A 333 9.35 0.82 18.21
N ILE A 334 10.06 0.72 17.10
CA ILE A 334 9.49 0.40 15.78
C ILE A 334 9.71 -1.08 15.54
N ALA A 335 8.64 -1.84 15.29
CA ALA A 335 8.75 -3.21 14.84
C ALA A 335 8.92 -3.23 13.32
N ILE A 336 9.96 -3.90 12.83
CA ILE A 336 10.31 -3.99 11.42
C ILE A 336 10.31 -5.46 11.01
N LEU A 337 9.46 -5.81 10.07
CA LEU A 337 9.44 -7.11 9.42
C LEU A 337 10.00 -6.98 8.01
N GLN A 338 10.85 -7.92 7.62
CA GLN A 338 11.33 -8.07 6.25
C GLN A 338 10.78 -9.38 5.71
N ASN A 339 9.80 -9.32 4.81
CA ASN A 339 9.13 -10.50 4.25
C ASN A 339 8.72 -10.25 2.78
N LEU A 340 9.19 -11.10 1.87
CA LEU A 340 8.86 -11.03 0.45
C LEU A 340 7.39 -11.41 0.17
N THR A 341 6.74 -12.20 1.02
CA THR A 341 5.31 -12.51 0.90
C THR A 341 4.44 -11.26 1.04
N PHE A 342 4.93 -10.22 1.73
CA PHE A 342 4.22 -8.94 1.87
C PHE A 342 4.77 -7.87 0.94
N PHE A 343 5.37 -8.28 -0.17
CA PHE A 343 5.95 -7.34 -1.11
C PHE A 343 4.91 -6.37 -1.68
N SER A 344 5.21 -5.08 -1.61
CA SER A 344 4.40 -4.04 -2.24
C SER A 344 5.25 -3.06 -3.05
N LYS A 345 4.94 -2.93 -4.35
CA LYS A 345 5.60 -1.96 -5.24
C LYS A 345 5.30 -0.51 -4.86
N GLN A 346 4.10 -0.30 -4.33
CA GLN A 346 3.55 1.01 -4.02
C GLN A 346 3.46 1.15 -2.50
N PRO A 347 3.85 2.29 -1.92
CA PRO A 347 3.76 2.46 -0.49
C PRO A 347 2.29 2.40 -0.05
N ARG A 348 2.05 1.63 1.01
CA ARG A 348 0.76 1.51 1.68
C ARG A 348 0.90 1.91 3.12
N ILE A 349 -0.10 2.62 3.63
CA ILE A 349 -0.12 3.06 5.01
C ILE A 349 -1.50 2.81 5.59
N LEU A 350 -1.53 2.27 6.81
CA LEU A 350 -2.73 1.99 7.58
C LEU A 350 -2.48 2.47 9.01
N TYR A 351 -3.48 3.07 9.63
CA TYR A 351 -3.48 3.40 11.04
C TYR A 351 -4.74 2.89 11.72
N TYR A 352 -4.58 2.56 12.99
CA TYR A 352 -5.60 2.11 13.91
C TYR A 352 -5.80 3.24 14.92
N HIS A 353 -6.97 3.88 14.86
CA HIS A 353 -7.35 4.96 15.76
C HIS A 353 -8.26 4.40 16.86
N ARG A 354 -7.86 4.51 18.13
CA ARG A 354 -8.66 4.03 19.27
C ARG A 354 -9.97 4.82 19.38
N LYS A 355 -11.09 4.09 19.49
CA LYS A 355 -12.46 4.65 19.55
C LYS A 355 -12.95 4.85 20.99
N ASP A 356 -12.33 4.18 21.95
CA ASP A 356 -12.72 4.19 23.35
C ASP A 356 -11.71 4.94 24.23
N ASP A 357 -12.11 5.20 25.47
CA ASP A 357 -11.31 5.89 26.47
C ASP A 357 -10.35 4.93 27.21
N ASN A 358 -10.12 3.71 26.70
CA ASN A 358 -9.22 2.77 27.35
C ASN A 358 -7.77 3.19 27.15
N ALA A 359 -7.27 3.99 28.08
CA ALA A 359 -5.92 4.52 28.07
C ALA A 359 -4.80 3.47 28.19
N ASN A 360 -5.12 2.18 28.39
CA ASN A 360 -4.14 1.11 28.54
C ASN A 360 -3.52 0.61 27.21
N LEU A 361 -3.98 1.13 26.09
CA LEU A 361 -3.48 0.80 24.75
C LEU A 361 -3.14 2.09 24.01
N PRO A 362 -2.29 2.09 22.97
CA PRO A 362 -1.89 3.34 22.33
C PRO A 362 -3.04 4.02 21.60
N TYR A 363 -3.11 5.34 21.63
CA TYR A 363 -4.19 6.10 21.00
C TYR A 363 -4.23 5.87 19.49
N ILE A 364 -3.05 5.88 18.85
CA ILE A 364 -2.90 5.57 17.43
C ILE A 364 -1.70 4.65 17.24
N VAL A 365 -1.93 3.54 16.55
CA VAL A 365 -0.91 2.61 16.05
C VAL A 365 -0.95 2.65 14.54
N ALA A 366 0.18 2.58 13.86
CA ALA A 366 0.22 2.57 12.41
C ALA A 366 1.16 1.50 11.86
N GLU A 367 0.89 1.13 10.63
CA GLU A 367 1.76 0.32 9.81
C GLU A 367 2.06 0.99 8.47
N PHE A 368 3.31 0.88 8.04
CA PHE A 368 3.78 1.35 6.74
C PHE A 368 4.42 0.18 5.99
N HIS A 369 3.95 -0.07 4.77
CA HIS A 369 4.46 -1.14 3.91
C HIS A 369 5.14 -0.52 2.70
N GLN A 370 6.36 -0.97 2.43
CA GLN A 370 7.11 -0.57 1.25
C GLN A 370 8.09 -1.66 0.86
N THR A 371 8.05 -2.08 -0.41
CA THR A 371 8.82 -3.24 -0.89
C THR A 371 8.52 -4.46 -0.02
N MET A 372 9.53 -5.13 0.54
CA MET A 372 9.40 -6.27 1.46
C MET A 372 9.35 -5.85 2.94
N PHE A 373 9.26 -4.55 3.26
CA PHE A 373 9.28 -4.08 4.63
C PHE A 373 7.89 -3.70 5.12
N THR A 374 7.57 -4.18 6.32
CA THR A 374 6.47 -3.70 7.14
C THR A 374 7.04 -3.05 8.39
N PHE A 375 6.69 -1.79 8.63
CA PHE A 375 7.01 -1.06 9.85
C PHE A 375 5.73 -0.94 10.67
N VAL A 376 5.73 -1.34 11.94
CA VAL A 376 4.64 -1.11 12.90
C VAL A 376 5.14 -0.21 14.01
N PHE A 377 4.41 0.85 14.31
CA PHE A 377 4.84 1.89 15.24
C PHE A 377 3.65 2.59 15.90
N ILE A 378 3.89 3.17 17.07
CA ILE A 378 2.92 3.98 17.81
C ILE A 378 3.08 5.45 17.38
N ILE A 379 2.02 6.24 17.33
CA ILE A 379 2.16 7.70 17.19
C ILE A 379 2.54 8.28 18.55
N PRO A 380 3.78 8.77 18.76
CA PRO A 380 4.21 9.20 20.08
C PRO A 380 3.59 10.54 20.46
N PHE A 381 3.50 10.81 21.77
CA PHE A 381 3.09 12.10 22.34
C PHE A 381 1.63 12.50 22.04
N ALA A 382 0.75 11.53 21.79
CA ALA A 382 -0.68 11.80 21.78
C ALA A 382 -1.15 12.17 23.19
N GLU A 383 -1.99 13.21 23.31
CA GLU A 383 -2.55 13.67 24.59
C GLU A 383 -3.44 12.62 25.27
N GLN A 384 -3.98 11.69 24.47
CA GLN A 384 -4.90 10.64 24.91
C GLN A 384 -4.18 9.37 25.42
N ASP A 385 -2.84 9.35 25.39
CA ASP A 385 -2.04 8.27 25.96
C ASP A 385 -1.70 8.57 27.42
N GLU A 386 -2.12 7.68 28.34
CA GLU A 386 -1.75 7.76 29.76
C GLU A 386 -0.56 6.87 30.12
N LEU A 387 -0.28 5.83 29.32
CA LEU A 387 0.86 4.93 29.51
C LEU A 387 2.11 5.40 28.78
N ASP A 388 3.26 4.96 29.28
CA ASP A 388 4.56 5.22 28.65
C ASP A 388 4.99 4.00 27.83
N PHE A 389 4.62 3.99 26.54
CA PHE A 389 4.99 2.92 25.62
C PHE A 389 6.49 2.88 25.26
N THR A 390 7.33 3.73 25.88
CA THR A 390 8.79 3.55 25.87
C THR A 390 9.23 2.48 26.88
N LEU A 391 8.40 2.15 27.87
CA LEU A 391 8.61 1.08 28.83
C LEU A 391 8.26 -0.29 28.22
N SER A 392 9.10 -1.30 28.52
CA SER A 392 8.94 -2.64 27.96
C SER A 392 7.62 -3.31 28.30
N GLU A 393 7.06 -3.06 29.49
CA GLU A 393 5.79 -3.65 29.93
C GLU A 393 4.60 -3.11 29.12
N ASP A 394 4.49 -1.79 29.02
CA ASP A 394 3.42 -1.12 28.26
C ASP A 394 3.53 -1.41 26.77
N TYR A 395 4.75 -1.43 26.23
CA TYR A 395 4.98 -1.84 24.84
C TYR A 395 4.54 -3.30 24.59
N SER A 396 4.86 -4.21 25.51
CA SER A 396 4.46 -5.63 25.39
C SER A 396 2.94 -5.81 25.48
N ARG A 397 2.27 -5.01 26.31
CA ARG A 397 0.80 -4.97 26.40
C ARG A 397 0.17 -4.58 25.07
N PHE A 398 0.66 -3.50 24.45
CA PHE A 398 0.29 -3.11 23.09
C PHE A 398 0.53 -4.27 22.11
N TRP A 399 1.76 -4.80 22.06
CA TRP A 399 2.16 -5.76 21.05
C TRP A 399 1.32 -7.04 21.10
N ASN A 400 1.06 -7.55 22.31
CA ASN A 400 0.25 -8.75 22.51
C ASN A 400 -1.24 -8.53 22.20
N TYR A 401 -1.74 -7.30 22.33
CA TYR A 401 -3.10 -6.96 21.95
C TYR A 401 -3.31 -7.02 20.43
N PHE A 402 -2.33 -6.56 19.66
CA PHE A 402 -2.33 -6.61 18.19
C PHE A 402 -1.91 -8.01 17.69
N LYS A 403 -2.75 -9.02 17.94
CA LYS A 403 -2.45 -10.44 17.67
C LYS A 403 -1.96 -10.73 16.25
N HIS A 404 -2.57 -10.12 15.24
CA HIS A 404 -2.16 -10.25 13.85
C HIS A 404 -0.70 -9.84 13.58
N PHE A 405 -0.11 -9.00 14.43
CA PHE A 405 1.33 -8.73 14.42
C PHE A 405 2.11 -9.73 15.28
N SER A 406 1.67 -9.96 16.52
CA SER A 406 2.46 -10.72 17.50
C SER A 406 2.60 -12.21 17.20
N VAL A 407 1.69 -12.81 16.44
CA VAL A 407 1.80 -14.21 16.00
C VAL A 407 2.77 -14.40 14.82
N VAL A 408 3.08 -13.33 14.09
CA VAL A 408 4.01 -13.36 12.95
C VAL A 408 5.44 -13.40 13.49
N LYS A 409 6.27 -14.29 12.94
CA LYS A 409 7.69 -14.42 13.31
C LYS A 409 8.56 -13.48 12.46
N GLY A 410 9.74 -13.14 12.96
CA GLY A 410 10.76 -12.40 12.19
C GLY A 410 10.80 -10.89 12.42
N TRP A 411 9.98 -10.35 13.35
CA TRP A 411 10.04 -8.95 13.74
C TRP A 411 11.37 -8.58 14.40
N ARG A 412 11.94 -7.45 13.98
CA ARG A 412 13.05 -6.77 14.65
C ARG A 412 12.54 -5.51 15.32
N PHE A 413 12.86 -5.30 16.59
CA PHE A 413 12.41 -4.13 17.34
C PHE A 413 13.52 -3.10 17.43
N GLN A 414 13.40 -2.01 16.66
CA GLN A 414 14.35 -0.91 16.63
C GLN A 414 14.00 0.11 17.71
N ASN A 415 15.01 0.55 18.49
CA ASN A 415 14.88 1.74 19.35
C ASN A 415 15.21 2.99 18.54
N PRO A 416 14.26 3.91 18.31
CA PRO A 416 14.48 5.11 17.51
C PRO A 416 14.82 6.36 18.34
N SER A 417 15.13 6.20 19.63
CA SER A 417 15.38 7.33 20.54
C SER A 417 16.68 8.08 20.24
N ASP A 418 17.64 7.42 19.59
CA ASP A 418 18.91 8.05 19.20
C ASP A 418 18.70 9.08 18.09
N ASN A 419 19.09 10.33 18.38
CA ASN A 419 19.01 11.46 17.48
C ASN A 419 20.37 11.80 16.82
N THR A 420 21.36 10.91 16.95
CA THR A 420 22.66 11.05 16.30
C THR A 420 22.70 10.31 14.95
N PRO A 421 23.47 10.82 13.97
CA PRO A 421 23.69 10.10 12.72
C PRO A 421 24.38 8.76 12.97
N SER A 422 23.85 7.71 12.36
CA SER A 422 24.37 6.35 12.43
C SER A 422 24.53 5.74 11.04
N GLU A 423 25.52 4.86 10.90
CA GLU A 423 25.80 4.20 9.63
C GLU A 423 24.83 3.02 9.41
N HIS A 424 23.99 3.13 8.39
CA HIS A 424 23.15 2.06 7.89
C HIS A 424 23.88 1.27 6.81
N LYS A 425 24.21 0.01 7.13
CA LYS A 425 24.91 -0.92 6.24
C LYS A 425 23.96 -1.96 5.68
N VAL A 426 24.01 -2.17 4.36
CA VAL A 426 23.33 -3.28 3.69
C VAL A 426 24.34 -4.03 2.84
N ASN A 427 24.58 -5.29 3.18
CA ASN A 427 25.40 -6.19 2.38
C ASN A 427 24.53 -6.81 1.29
N LEU A 428 24.92 -6.64 0.03
CA LEU A 428 24.22 -7.17 -1.12
C LEU A 428 25.10 -8.24 -1.77
N SER A 429 24.48 -9.39 -2.05
CA SER A 429 25.12 -10.50 -2.74
C SER A 429 24.21 -10.91 -3.91
N PHE A 430 24.74 -10.83 -5.12
CA PHE A 430 24.04 -11.21 -6.35
C PHE A 430 24.65 -12.48 -6.92
N LYS A 431 23.79 -13.35 -7.44
CA LYS A 431 24.17 -14.53 -8.22
C LYS A 431 23.60 -14.37 -9.62
N GLN A 432 24.42 -14.60 -10.64
CA GLN A 432 23.95 -14.56 -12.02
C GLN A 432 23.09 -15.79 -12.31
N ARG A 433 21.86 -15.59 -12.79
CA ARG A 433 21.00 -16.69 -13.26
C ARG A 433 21.52 -17.12 -14.63
N VAL A 434 21.95 -18.38 -14.74
CA VAL A 434 22.25 -18.99 -16.05
C VAL A 434 20.90 -19.23 -16.73
N LYS A 435 20.73 -18.74 -17.96
CA LYS A 435 19.63 -19.21 -18.79
C LYS A 435 19.97 -20.63 -19.20
N GLU A 436 19.13 -21.59 -18.83
CA GLU A 436 19.14 -22.87 -19.53
C GLU A 436 18.79 -22.57 -20.99
N GLU A 437 19.78 -22.66 -21.86
CA GLU A 437 19.52 -22.80 -23.28
C GLU A 437 18.79 -24.13 -23.42
N SER A 438 17.51 -24.08 -23.74
CA SER A 438 16.79 -25.24 -24.24
C SER A 438 17.54 -25.74 -25.47
N ASP A 439 18.37 -26.77 -25.30
CA ASP A 439 18.97 -27.56 -26.38
C ASP A 439 17.85 -28.33 -27.09
N GLY A 440 16.97 -27.60 -27.76
CA GLY A 440 16.18 -28.07 -28.88
C GLY A 440 17.04 -28.00 -30.13
N LYS A 441 18.12 -28.78 -30.18
CA LYS A 441 18.72 -29.15 -31.45
C LYS A 441 18.00 -30.39 -31.94
N ASP A 442 17.08 -30.14 -32.86
CA ASP A 442 16.71 -31.05 -33.94
C ASP A 442 17.95 -31.87 -34.37
N GLN A 443 17.96 -33.15 -34.02
CA GLN A 443 18.67 -34.14 -34.80
C GLN A 443 17.64 -34.81 -35.69
N ALA A 444 17.76 -34.49 -36.98
CA ALA A 444 17.08 -35.11 -38.10
C ALA A 444 17.38 -36.60 -38.21
#